data_AF-A0A178MHD0-F1
#
_entry.id   AF-A0A178MHD0-F1
#
_cell.length_a   1.000
_cell.length_b   1.000
_cell.length_c   1.000
_cell.angle_alpha   90.00
_cell.angle_beta   90.00
_cell.angle_gamma   90.00
#
_symmetry.space_group_name_H-M   'P 1'
#
loop_
_entity.id
_entity.type
_entity.pdbx_description
1 polymer ?
#
loop_
_entity_poly.entity_id
_entity_poly.type
_entity_poly.pdbx_seq_one_letter_code
_entity_poly.pdbx_strand_id
1 'polypeptide(L)'
;MITGASLWLLSSITLQYQQYQRIEQLTAQALRLEGRSEAHDPWRDIAPVTDQKALTLAQQALAEAQRAAVADPDNITIQSQLGRTALLANQPELAIPAFSAAAAQQPDSPLRWFELGLAYERLAPPLTAIEPEERFWELRAPRAQQWTLAAPLLPAGWWHPDEPVTRSVIVGDRLTLRASLPITPTTLIFWMGSQTGQATTYRIRLGAQIIGAYELPAMAPGWQPATLDLSRWAGQTIELDLASDDTQAGWGDVQLIPADEVRCALVDCRQRAQAAWRSGGYTVDQFLQAGTVAFRQQQFSDALVWYQRATWLGADTASAMWYLRHLATNSRNALKQSITLDHGWVNEELSLRAWLAWGILLRQEQRSEEAEHAFRRAITIPITDPGSTWRLSGAYQQLGLTLWDQNRLAEALPYLAEAVNLNPYSAWAHIHYGKVLYLVDPTQVDQVEQSFATALALDPRPEIWRNLIEFWRWRQASEPLLALCIQAQQQGIPQDSTKACP
;
A
#
# COMPACT_ATOMS: atom_id res chain seq x y z
N MET A 1 -11.85 -57.05 -22.62
CA MET A 1 -10.43 -56.78 -22.92
C MET A 1 -10.27 -55.28 -23.01
N ILE A 2 -9.64 -54.66 -22.01
CA ILE A 2 -9.27 -53.25 -22.07
C ILE A 2 -8.11 -53.17 -23.07
N THR A 3 -8.28 -52.43 -24.17
CA THR A 3 -7.24 -52.30 -25.20
C THR A 3 -6.04 -51.53 -24.63
N GLY A 4 -4.84 -51.74 -25.18
CA GLY A 4 -3.61 -51.08 -24.70
C GLY A 4 -3.70 -49.55 -24.63
N ALA A 5 -4.51 -48.92 -25.50
CA ALA A 5 -4.79 -47.49 -25.48
C ALA A 5 -5.59 -47.03 -24.24
N SER A 6 -6.55 -47.84 -23.78
CA SER A 6 -7.36 -47.54 -22.60
C SER A 6 -6.57 -47.70 -21.29
N LEU A 7 -5.62 -48.63 -21.23
CA LEU A 7 -4.69 -48.78 -20.10
C LEU A 7 -3.70 -47.60 -20.03
N TRP A 8 -3.22 -47.13 -21.18
CA TRP A 8 -2.33 -45.97 -21.25
C TRP A 8 -3.02 -44.67 -20.79
N LEU A 9 -4.25 -44.41 -21.26
CA LEU A 9 -5.06 -43.27 -20.82
C LEU A 9 -5.37 -43.29 -19.32
N LEU A 10 -5.69 -44.45 -18.74
CA LEU A 10 -5.92 -44.57 -17.30
C LEU A 10 -4.63 -44.34 -16.50
N SER A 11 -3.48 -44.82 -17.00
CA SER A 11 -2.18 -44.58 -16.36
C SER A 11 -1.76 -43.11 -16.41
N SER A 12 -2.02 -42.40 -17.52
CA SER A 12 -1.68 -40.99 -17.67
C SER A 12 -2.54 -40.09 -16.78
N ILE A 13 -3.85 -40.33 -16.72
CA ILE A 13 -4.78 -39.58 -15.86
C ILE A 13 -4.41 -39.78 -14.38
N THR A 14 -4.07 -41.01 -13.99
CA THR A 14 -3.69 -41.31 -12.60
C THR A 14 -2.38 -40.60 -12.23
N LEU A 15 -1.40 -40.58 -13.13
CA LEU A 15 -0.13 -39.89 -12.91
C LEU A 15 -0.32 -38.37 -12.79
N GLN A 16 -1.13 -37.76 -13.67
CA GLN A 16 -1.44 -36.33 -13.61
C GLN A 16 -2.15 -35.97 -12.30
N TYR A 17 -3.11 -36.79 -11.85
CA TYR A 17 -3.78 -36.58 -10.59
C TYR A 17 -2.82 -36.67 -9.39
N GLN A 18 -1.90 -37.64 -9.38
CA GLN A 18 -0.90 -37.78 -8.33
C GLN A 18 0.06 -36.58 -8.29
N GLN A 19 0.52 -36.10 -9.45
CA GLN A 19 1.36 -34.91 -9.55
C GLN A 19 0.63 -33.67 -9.04
N TYR A 20 -0.63 -33.47 -9.44
CA TYR A 20 -1.45 -32.37 -8.95
C TYR A 20 -1.58 -32.39 -7.41
N GLN A 21 -1.94 -33.54 -6.83
CA GLN A 21 -2.06 -33.70 -5.38
C GLN A 21 -0.73 -33.42 -4.68
N ARG A 22 0.40 -33.81 -5.27
CA ARG A 22 1.72 -33.54 -4.71
C ARG A 22 2.05 -32.06 -4.68
N ILE A 23 1.73 -31.33 -5.74
CA ILE A 23 1.92 -29.87 -5.83
C ILE A 23 1.10 -29.15 -4.75
N GLU A 24 -0.18 -29.49 -4.64
CA GLU A 24 -1.10 -28.93 -3.62
C GLU A 24 -0.60 -29.21 -2.19
N GLN A 25 -0.17 -30.45 -1.91
CA GLN A 25 0.36 -30.81 -0.59
C GLN A 25 1.60 -30.01 -0.21
N LEU A 26 2.57 -29.88 -1.12
CA LEU A 26 3.80 -29.11 -0.86
C LEU A 26 3.48 -27.62 -0.67
N THR A 27 2.57 -27.08 -1.48
CA THR A 27 2.11 -25.69 -1.39
C THR A 27 1.41 -25.40 -0.06
N ALA A 28 0.46 -26.26 0.34
CA ALA A 28 -0.23 -26.13 1.62
C ALA A 28 0.74 -26.23 2.80
N GLN A 29 1.73 -27.12 2.75
CA GLN A 29 2.77 -27.22 3.78
C GLN A 29 3.62 -25.95 3.86
N ALA A 30 4.01 -25.38 2.71
CA ALA A 30 4.77 -24.12 2.68
C ALA A 30 3.97 -22.98 3.33
N LEU A 31 2.68 -22.82 2.98
CA LEU A 31 1.81 -21.79 3.55
C LEU A 31 1.58 -21.98 5.06
N ARG A 32 1.39 -23.23 5.50
CA ARG A 32 1.20 -23.58 6.92
C ARG A 32 2.38 -23.17 7.78
N LEU A 33 3.61 -23.31 7.28
CA LEU A 33 4.82 -22.90 8.01
C LEU A 33 4.83 -21.39 8.32
N GLU A 34 4.16 -20.58 7.52
CA GLU A 34 4.01 -19.13 7.74
C GLU A 34 2.69 -18.76 8.43
N GLY A 35 1.91 -19.75 8.89
CA GLY A 35 0.59 -19.51 9.48
C GLY A 35 -0.44 -18.95 8.48
N ARG A 36 -0.19 -19.07 7.17
CA ARG A 36 -1.10 -18.61 6.12
C ARG A 36 -2.19 -19.66 5.90
N SER A 37 -3.45 -19.20 5.73
CA SER A 37 -4.56 -20.12 5.43
C SER A 37 -4.28 -20.95 4.18
N GLU A 38 -4.55 -22.25 4.30
CA GLU A 38 -4.48 -23.26 3.23
C GLU A 38 -5.75 -23.28 2.36
N ALA A 39 -6.82 -22.61 2.80
CA ALA A 39 -8.05 -22.55 2.03
C ALA A 39 -7.75 -21.96 0.66
N HIS A 40 -8.10 -22.70 -0.39
CA HIS A 40 -7.96 -22.23 -1.75
C HIS A 40 -8.90 -21.05 -1.98
N ASP A 41 -8.37 -19.84 -1.82
CA ASP A 41 -9.01 -18.61 -2.25
C ASP A 41 -8.30 -18.16 -3.54
N PRO A 42 -8.92 -18.37 -4.72
CA PRO A 42 -8.30 -17.99 -5.98
C PRO A 42 -8.08 -16.49 -6.13
N TRP A 43 -8.76 -15.66 -5.33
CA TRP A 43 -8.65 -14.19 -5.38
C TRP A 43 -7.69 -13.63 -4.34
N ARG A 44 -7.08 -14.50 -3.53
CA ARG A 44 -6.09 -14.09 -2.55
C ARG A 44 -4.77 -13.77 -3.22
N ASP A 45 -4.12 -12.73 -2.71
CA ASP A 45 -2.78 -12.37 -3.14
C ASP A 45 -1.78 -13.53 -2.94
N ILE A 46 -1.03 -13.87 -3.99
CA ILE A 46 -0.04 -14.94 -3.99
C ILE A 46 1.32 -14.35 -3.61
N ALA A 47 1.47 -14.01 -2.32
CA ALA A 47 2.73 -13.48 -1.80
C ALA A 47 3.81 -14.57 -1.71
N PRO A 48 5.07 -14.29 -2.14
CA PRO A 48 6.20 -15.17 -1.92
C PRO A 48 6.29 -15.59 -0.46
N VAL A 49 6.69 -16.83 -0.24
CA VAL A 49 7.06 -17.26 1.10
C VAL A 49 8.46 -16.71 1.43
N THR A 50 8.63 -16.36 2.69
CA THR A 50 9.81 -15.72 3.27
C THR A 50 10.56 -16.64 4.22
N ASP A 51 9.89 -17.60 4.87
CA ASP A 51 10.56 -18.62 5.67
C ASP A 51 11.38 -19.56 4.78
N GLN A 52 12.60 -19.90 5.20
CA GLN A 52 13.51 -20.71 4.40
C GLN A 52 13.00 -22.13 4.15
N LYS A 53 12.32 -22.74 5.13
CA LYS A 53 11.74 -24.09 4.97
C LYS A 53 10.51 -24.02 4.07
N ALA A 54 9.68 -23.00 4.23
CA ALA A 54 8.56 -22.74 3.34
C ALA A 54 9.05 -22.52 1.89
N LEU A 55 10.11 -21.75 1.69
CA LEU A 55 10.73 -21.52 0.38
C LEU A 55 11.23 -22.81 -0.25
N THR A 56 11.86 -23.68 0.55
CA THR A 56 12.32 -24.99 0.08
C THR A 56 11.13 -25.84 -0.41
N LEU A 57 10.02 -25.85 0.33
CA LEU A 57 8.79 -26.55 -0.07
C LEU A 57 8.15 -25.94 -1.31
N ALA A 58 8.10 -24.61 -1.41
CA ALA A 58 7.58 -23.91 -2.59
C ALA A 58 8.43 -24.21 -3.85
N GLN A 59 9.76 -24.28 -3.72
CA GLN A 59 10.67 -24.68 -4.80
C GLN A 59 10.47 -26.14 -5.21
N GLN A 60 10.20 -27.04 -4.26
CA GLN A 60 9.85 -28.43 -4.58
C GLN A 60 8.51 -28.51 -5.32
N ALA A 61 7.49 -27.76 -4.87
CA ALA A 61 6.20 -27.68 -5.54
C ALA A 61 6.34 -27.15 -6.98
N LEU A 62 7.15 -26.10 -7.17
CA LEU A 62 7.49 -25.55 -8.48
C LEU A 62 8.14 -26.59 -9.39
N ALA A 63 9.10 -27.36 -8.88
CA ALA A 63 9.78 -28.40 -9.67
C ALA A 63 8.85 -29.56 -10.08
N GLU A 64 7.85 -29.90 -9.26
CA GLU A 64 6.78 -30.83 -9.65
C GLU A 64 5.87 -30.21 -10.71
N ALA A 65 5.47 -28.95 -10.53
CA ALA A 65 4.61 -28.24 -11.47
C ALA A 65 5.25 -28.06 -12.85
N GLN A 66 6.56 -27.77 -12.91
CA GLN A 66 7.31 -27.71 -14.17
C GLN A 66 7.31 -29.05 -14.91
N ARG A 67 7.54 -30.17 -14.19
CA ARG A 67 7.50 -31.51 -14.79
C ARG A 67 6.11 -31.84 -15.33
N ALA A 68 5.07 -31.50 -14.57
CA ALA A 68 3.68 -31.69 -15.00
C ALA A 68 3.35 -30.84 -16.25
N ALA A 69 3.81 -29.58 -16.29
CA ALA A 69 3.58 -28.67 -17.40
C ALA A 69 4.32 -29.09 -18.68
N VAL A 70 5.48 -29.72 -18.58
CA VAL A 70 6.18 -30.31 -19.73
C VAL A 70 5.43 -31.52 -20.27
N ALA A 71 4.81 -32.32 -19.40
CA ALA A 71 4.05 -33.51 -19.80
C ALA A 71 2.71 -33.16 -20.46
N ASP A 72 2.07 -32.08 -20.03
CA ASP A 72 0.78 -31.62 -20.55
C ASP A 72 0.73 -30.07 -20.61
N PRO A 73 1.34 -29.47 -21.64
CA PRO A 73 1.47 -28.01 -21.73
C PRO A 73 0.14 -27.27 -21.86
N ASP A 74 -0.87 -27.90 -22.45
CA ASP A 74 -2.18 -27.29 -22.70
C ASP A 74 -3.09 -27.35 -21.47
N ASN A 75 -2.71 -28.07 -20.41
CA ASN A 75 -3.52 -28.19 -19.20
C ASN A 75 -3.50 -26.92 -18.36
N ILE A 76 -4.59 -26.15 -18.46
CA ILE A 76 -4.79 -24.88 -17.76
C ILE A 76 -4.60 -24.99 -16.26
N THR A 77 -5.06 -26.09 -15.64
CA THR A 77 -4.94 -26.29 -14.20
C THR A 77 -3.47 -26.43 -13.81
N ILE A 78 -2.70 -27.19 -14.57
CA ILE A 78 -1.26 -27.36 -14.35
C ILE A 78 -0.51 -26.04 -14.59
N GLN A 79 -0.84 -25.30 -15.66
CA GLN A 79 -0.27 -23.98 -15.91
C GLN A 79 -0.57 -22.98 -14.78
N SER A 80 -1.79 -23.01 -14.24
CA SER A 80 -2.17 -22.17 -13.09
C SER A 80 -1.34 -22.53 -11.85
N GLN A 81 -1.14 -23.82 -11.58
CA GLN A 81 -0.34 -24.28 -10.46
C GLN A 81 1.15 -23.95 -10.63
N LEU A 82 1.68 -24.09 -11.85
CA LEU A 82 3.03 -23.66 -12.19
C LEU A 82 3.21 -22.18 -11.89
N GLY A 83 2.28 -21.33 -12.34
CA GLY A 83 2.35 -19.90 -12.06
C GLY A 83 2.28 -19.57 -10.58
N ARG A 84 1.33 -20.16 -9.84
CA ARG A 84 1.16 -19.93 -8.39
C ARG A 84 2.39 -20.36 -7.59
N THR A 85 2.89 -21.56 -7.84
CA THR A 85 4.09 -22.08 -7.16
C THR A 85 5.33 -21.29 -7.51
N ALA A 86 5.43 -20.79 -8.75
CA ALA A 86 6.50 -19.88 -9.16
C ALA A 86 6.46 -18.55 -8.39
N LEU A 87 5.27 -17.94 -8.22
CA LEU A 87 5.13 -16.73 -7.38
C LEU A 87 5.47 -16.99 -5.91
N LEU A 88 5.00 -18.09 -5.34
CA LEU A 88 5.35 -18.48 -3.96
C LEU A 88 6.86 -18.66 -3.79
N ALA A 89 7.52 -19.27 -4.78
CA ALA A 89 8.97 -19.47 -4.80
C ALA A 89 9.79 -18.21 -5.19
N ASN A 90 9.14 -17.04 -5.29
CA ASN A 90 9.72 -15.76 -5.69
C ASN A 90 10.37 -15.79 -7.10
N GLN A 91 9.74 -16.47 -8.05
CA GLN A 91 10.18 -16.62 -9.44
C GLN A 91 9.11 -16.14 -10.43
N PRO A 92 8.76 -14.83 -10.43
CA PRO A 92 7.71 -14.27 -11.29
C PRO A 92 7.92 -14.48 -12.79
N GLU A 93 9.18 -14.56 -13.24
CA GLU A 93 9.55 -14.85 -14.64
C GLU A 93 8.95 -16.14 -15.18
N LEU A 94 8.89 -17.17 -14.32
CA LEU A 94 8.35 -18.46 -14.69
C LEU A 94 6.83 -18.49 -14.60
N ALA A 95 6.26 -17.59 -13.79
CA ALA A 95 4.82 -17.49 -13.63
C ALA A 95 4.14 -16.82 -14.84
N ILE A 96 4.78 -15.82 -15.43
CA ILE A 96 4.22 -15.05 -16.54
C ILE A 96 3.85 -15.91 -17.75
N PRO A 97 4.72 -16.77 -18.32
CA PRO A 97 4.34 -17.57 -19.47
C PRO A 97 3.25 -18.60 -19.13
N ALA A 98 3.26 -19.16 -17.92
CA ALA A 98 2.25 -20.10 -17.46
C ALA A 98 0.86 -19.43 -17.34
N PHE A 99 0.79 -18.26 -16.71
CA PHE A 99 -0.46 -17.50 -16.62
C PHE A 99 -0.88 -16.89 -17.96
N SER A 100 0.07 -16.54 -18.83
CA SER A 100 -0.21 -16.08 -20.20
C SER A 100 -0.90 -17.17 -21.00
N ALA A 101 -0.40 -18.40 -20.94
CA ALA A 101 -1.04 -19.56 -21.57
C ALA A 101 -2.44 -19.82 -20.99
N ALA A 102 -2.59 -19.76 -19.66
CA ALA A 102 -3.88 -19.95 -19.00
C ALA A 102 -4.91 -18.87 -19.36
N ALA A 103 -4.50 -17.60 -19.44
CA ALA A 103 -5.35 -16.48 -19.85
C ALA A 103 -5.74 -16.58 -21.34
N ALA A 104 -4.83 -16.99 -22.21
CA ALA A 104 -5.12 -17.18 -23.63
C ALA A 104 -6.16 -18.28 -23.87
N GLN A 105 -6.15 -19.35 -23.06
CA GLN A 105 -7.13 -20.43 -23.16
C GLN A 105 -8.48 -20.09 -22.50
N GLN A 106 -8.50 -19.21 -21.51
CA GLN A 106 -9.71 -18.78 -20.78
C GLN A 106 -9.80 -17.25 -20.71
N PRO A 107 -9.98 -16.56 -21.86
CA PRO A 107 -9.98 -15.10 -21.90
C PRO A 107 -11.15 -14.48 -21.13
N ASP A 108 -12.26 -15.20 -20.98
CA ASP A 108 -13.45 -14.73 -20.27
C ASP A 108 -13.36 -14.90 -18.73
N SER A 109 -12.25 -15.44 -18.22
CA SER A 109 -12.08 -15.69 -16.78
C SER A 109 -11.30 -14.56 -16.11
N PRO A 110 -11.92 -13.74 -15.24
CA PRO A 110 -11.23 -12.64 -14.55
C PRO A 110 -10.07 -13.13 -13.69
N LEU A 111 -10.17 -14.35 -13.15
CA LEU A 111 -9.13 -14.94 -12.32
C LEU A 111 -7.80 -15.06 -13.09
N ARG A 112 -7.83 -15.48 -14.36
CA ARG A 112 -6.60 -15.70 -15.15
C ARG A 112 -5.84 -14.41 -15.39
N TRP A 113 -6.61 -13.38 -15.69
CA TRP A 113 -6.12 -12.03 -15.87
C TRP A 113 -5.57 -11.42 -14.58
N PHE A 114 -6.19 -11.73 -13.44
CA PHE A 114 -5.66 -11.32 -12.15
C PHE A 114 -4.35 -12.00 -11.82
N GLU A 115 -4.26 -13.32 -11.95
CA GLU A 115 -3.04 -14.09 -11.73
C GLU A 115 -1.89 -13.62 -12.62
N LEU A 116 -2.16 -13.33 -13.89
CA LEU A 116 -1.19 -12.75 -14.81
C LEU A 116 -0.74 -11.35 -14.37
N GLY A 117 -1.69 -10.50 -13.97
CA GLY A 117 -1.37 -9.17 -13.46
C GLY A 117 -0.58 -9.21 -12.15
N LEU A 118 -0.84 -10.18 -11.27
CA LEU A 118 -0.03 -10.44 -10.09
C LEU A 118 1.42 -10.81 -10.46
N ALA A 119 1.62 -11.66 -11.47
CA ALA A 119 2.97 -12.04 -11.88
C ALA A 119 3.77 -10.85 -12.42
N TYR A 120 3.13 -9.96 -13.19
CA TYR A 120 3.74 -8.69 -13.59
C TYR A 120 3.95 -7.73 -12.42
N GLU A 121 3.02 -7.67 -11.46
CA GLU A 121 3.19 -6.88 -10.24
C GLU A 121 4.39 -7.34 -9.42
N ARG A 122 4.65 -8.65 -9.33
CA ARG A 122 5.81 -9.21 -8.62
C ARG A 122 7.15 -8.93 -9.28
N LEU A 123 7.17 -8.58 -10.56
CA LEU A 123 8.37 -8.04 -11.19
C LEU A 123 8.63 -6.59 -10.80
N ALA A 124 7.62 -5.85 -10.35
CA ALA A 124 7.78 -4.47 -9.97
C ALA A 124 8.49 -4.36 -8.62
N PRO A 125 9.31 -3.32 -8.43
CA PRO A 125 9.83 -3.00 -7.11
C PRO A 125 8.68 -2.77 -6.11
N PRO A 126 8.84 -3.20 -4.84
CA PRO A 126 7.87 -2.90 -3.79
C PRO A 126 7.81 -1.40 -3.53
N LEU A 127 6.61 -0.83 -3.34
CA LEU A 127 6.43 0.61 -3.08
C LEU A 127 6.98 1.08 -1.72
N THR A 128 7.68 0.23 -0.98
CA THR A 128 8.42 0.65 0.22
C THR A 128 9.46 1.72 -0.07
N ALA A 129 9.91 1.84 -1.34
CA ALA A 129 10.90 2.80 -1.82
C ALA A 129 10.36 4.20 -2.19
N ILE A 130 9.04 4.46 -2.13
CA ILE A 130 8.52 5.80 -2.42
C ILE A 130 8.72 6.72 -1.21
N GLU A 131 9.96 7.12 -0.96
CA GLU A 131 10.17 8.54 -0.71
C GLU A 131 10.08 9.23 -2.09
N PRO A 132 9.35 10.34 -2.25
CA PRO A 132 9.46 11.14 -3.46
C PRO A 132 10.92 11.59 -3.57
N GLU A 133 11.71 10.85 -4.36
CA GLU A 133 13.11 11.14 -4.58
C GLU A 133 13.28 12.58 -5.07
N GLU A 134 14.17 13.30 -4.40
CA GLU A 134 14.76 14.52 -4.93
C GLU A 134 15.21 14.24 -6.37
N ARG A 135 14.89 15.14 -7.31
CA ARG A 135 15.33 14.96 -8.70
C ARG A 135 16.86 14.93 -8.75
N PHE A 136 17.43 13.73 -8.85
CA PHE A 136 18.88 13.51 -8.83
C PHE A 136 19.56 13.72 -10.19
N TRP A 137 18.82 13.93 -11.28
CA TRP A 137 19.37 14.08 -12.62
C TRP A 137 18.60 15.06 -13.51
N GLU A 138 19.30 15.56 -14.54
CA GLU A 138 18.81 16.47 -15.55
C GLU A 138 19.30 16.00 -16.93
N LEU A 139 18.35 15.71 -17.84
CA LEU A 139 18.66 15.42 -19.24
C LEU A 139 18.50 16.68 -20.07
N ARG A 140 19.62 17.14 -20.64
CA ARG A 140 19.66 18.24 -21.60
C ARG A 140 19.55 17.67 -23.01
N ALA A 141 18.40 17.92 -23.60
CA ALA A 141 17.98 17.37 -24.88
C ALA A 141 17.18 18.42 -25.67
N PRO A 142 17.11 18.30 -27.01
CA PRO A 142 16.03 18.91 -27.78
C PRO A 142 14.66 18.53 -27.20
N ARG A 143 13.61 19.31 -27.51
CA ARG A 143 12.26 19.04 -26.99
C ARG A 143 11.85 17.60 -27.26
N ALA A 144 11.64 16.82 -26.19
CA ALA A 144 11.16 15.45 -26.29
C ALA A 144 9.80 15.42 -27.01
N GLN A 145 9.64 14.43 -27.89
CA GLN A 145 8.41 14.17 -28.61
C GLN A 145 7.76 12.92 -28.03
N GLN A 146 6.44 12.91 -27.90
CA GLN A 146 5.73 11.68 -27.57
C GLN A 146 5.56 10.84 -28.82
N TRP A 147 6.01 9.59 -28.77
CA TRP A 147 5.93 8.65 -29.87
C TRP A 147 5.14 7.43 -29.42
N THR A 148 4.18 7.04 -30.24
CA THR A 148 3.48 5.77 -30.11
C THR A 148 4.31 4.72 -30.83
N LEU A 149 4.92 3.82 -30.07
CA LEU A 149 5.86 2.83 -30.59
C LEU A 149 5.25 1.43 -30.60
N ALA A 150 5.77 0.59 -31.49
CA ALA A 150 5.46 -0.83 -31.50
C ALA A 150 5.87 -1.47 -30.16
N ALA A 151 5.12 -2.51 -29.75
CA ALA A 151 5.38 -3.23 -28.52
C ALA A 151 6.85 -3.71 -28.44
N PRO A 152 7.49 -3.66 -27.27
CA PRO A 152 8.85 -4.14 -27.11
C PRO A 152 8.94 -5.65 -27.43
N LEU A 153 10.11 -6.09 -27.88
CA LEU A 153 10.38 -7.53 -28.07
C LEU A 153 10.23 -8.26 -26.73
N LEU A 154 9.46 -9.33 -26.73
CA LEU A 154 9.12 -10.10 -25.54
C LEU A 154 9.88 -11.42 -25.46
N PRO A 155 10.16 -11.91 -24.24
CA PRO A 155 10.45 -13.32 -24.06
C PRO A 155 9.28 -14.16 -24.61
N ALA A 156 9.61 -15.29 -25.23
CA ALA A 156 8.60 -16.18 -25.80
C ALA A 156 7.57 -16.60 -24.74
N GLY A 157 6.29 -16.58 -25.11
CA GLY A 157 5.18 -16.99 -24.25
C GLY A 157 4.65 -15.92 -23.28
N TRP A 158 5.24 -14.72 -23.25
CA TRP A 158 4.76 -13.63 -22.41
C TRP A 158 3.62 -12.86 -23.10
N TRP A 159 2.49 -12.71 -22.40
CA TRP A 159 1.36 -11.94 -22.91
C TRP A 159 1.59 -10.43 -22.88
N HIS A 160 1.05 -9.71 -23.86
CA HIS A 160 1.02 -8.25 -23.94
C HIS A 160 -0.32 -7.79 -24.52
N PRO A 161 -0.87 -6.65 -24.10
CA PRO A 161 -2.00 -6.03 -24.80
C PRO A 161 -1.62 -5.59 -26.23
N ASP A 162 -2.57 -5.55 -27.16
CA ASP A 162 -2.31 -4.99 -28.50
C ASP A 162 -2.18 -3.45 -28.50
N GLU A 163 -2.44 -2.81 -27.35
CA GLU A 163 -2.34 -1.37 -27.18
C GLU A 163 -0.90 -0.89 -27.38
N PRO A 164 -0.68 0.14 -28.20
CA PRO A 164 0.65 0.65 -28.43
C PRO A 164 1.16 1.41 -27.21
N VAL A 165 2.47 1.37 -26.99
CA VAL A 165 3.10 2.03 -25.85
C VAL A 165 3.52 3.44 -26.28
N THR A 166 3.05 4.46 -25.55
CA THR A 166 3.54 5.82 -25.72
C THR A 166 4.84 5.98 -24.94
N ARG A 167 5.93 6.23 -25.65
CA ARG A 167 7.24 6.51 -25.06
C ARG A 167 7.65 7.96 -25.34
N SER A 168 8.49 8.50 -24.46
CA SER A 168 9.15 9.78 -24.70
C SER A 168 10.37 9.54 -25.56
N VAL A 169 10.38 10.08 -26.77
CA VAL A 169 11.47 9.90 -27.74
C VAL A 169 12.12 11.24 -28.01
N ILE A 170 13.45 11.24 -27.99
CA ILE A 170 14.26 12.36 -28.40
C ILE A 170 14.98 11.98 -29.69
N VAL A 171 14.71 12.73 -30.75
CA VAL A 171 15.39 12.55 -32.04
C VAL A 171 16.62 13.46 -32.07
N GLY A 172 17.78 12.88 -32.34
CA GLY A 172 19.05 13.59 -32.44
C GLY A 172 20.26 12.68 -32.26
N ASP A 173 21.38 13.11 -32.82
CA ASP A 173 22.68 12.43 -32.70
C ASP A 173 23.35 12.65 -31.35
N ARG A 174 22.91 13.61 -30.51
CA ARG A 174 23.61 13.93 -29.27
C ARG A 174 22.71 14.44 -28.15
N LEU A 175 22.93 13.92 -26.94
CA LEU A 175 22.27 14.30 -25.70
C LEU A 175 23.28 14.39 -24.55
N THR A 176 23.00 15.22 -23.55
CA THR A 176 23.83 15.31 -22.34
C THR A 176 23.00 15.03 -21.10
N LEU A 177 23.41 14.05 -20.30
CA LEU A 177 22.76 13.70 -19.04
C LEU A 177 23.70 14.06 -17.89
N ARG A 178 23.26 14.96 -17.01
CA ARG A 178 23.96 15.26 -15.76
C ARG A 178 23.22 14.62 -14.61
N ALA A 179 23.91 13.81 -13.80
CA ALA A 179 23.27 13.05 -12.73
C ALA A 179 24.14 13.01 -11.48
N SER A 180 23.54 13.23 -10.31
CA SER A 180 24.10 12.93 -9.00
C SER A 180 23.66 11.53 -8.61
N LEU A 181 24.54 10.55 -8.76
CA LEU A 181 24.18 9.16 -8.50
C LEU A 181 24.06 8.89 -7.00
N PRO A 182 23.05 8.10 -6.56
CA PRO A 182 22.99 7.63 -5.19
C PRO A 182 24.16 6.67 -4.91
N ILE A 183 24.36 6.34 -3.64
CA ILE A 183 25.34 5.32 -3.23
C ILE A 183 24.88 3.89 -3.58
N THR A 184 23.61 3.72 -3.99
CA THR A 184 23.05 2.46 -4.42
C THR A 184 23.38 2.17 -5.89
N PRO A 185 23.49 0.88 -6.27
CA PRO A 185 23.67 0.48 -7.66
C PRO A 185 22.62 1.12 -8.58
N THR A 186 23.08 1.79 -9.63
CA THR A 186 22.23 2.56 -10.56
C THR A 186 22.53 2.14 -11.99
N THR A 187 21.48 2.01 -12.79
CA THR A 187 21.56 1.68 -14.21
C THR A 187 20.91 2.77 -15.05
N LEU A 188 21.57 3.16 -16.13
CA LEU A 188 20.96 3.94 -17.20
C LEU A 188 20.26 2.99 -18.17
N ILE A 189 18.97 3.19 -18.37
CA ILE A 189 18.19 2.51 -19.40
C ILE A 189 17.80 3.50 -20.50
N PHE A 190 17.74 3.01 -21.73
CA PHE A 190 17.28 3.78 -22.88
C PHE A 190 16.89 2.83 -24.01
N TRP A 191 16.09 3.33 -24.94
CA TRP A 191 15.67 2.63 -26.14
C TRP A 191 16.32 3.26 -27.37
N MET A 192 16.80 2.40 -28.26
CA MET A 192 17.46 2.78 -29.50
C MET A 192 16.52 2.55 -30.68
N GLY A 193 16.44 3.52 -31.58
CA GLY A 193 15.67 3.42 -32.83
C GLY A 193 16.24 4.35 -33.90
N SER A 194 16.09 4.01 -35.17
CA SER A 194 16.52 4.89 -36.28
C SER A 194 15.36 5.08 -37.27
N GLN A 195 15.14 6.32 -37.69
CA GLN A 195 14.15 6.64 -38.73
C GLN A 195 14.67 6.32 -40.14
N THR A 196 15.98 6.26 -40.33
CA THR A 196 16.59 6.00 -41.65
C THR A 196 16.65 4.50 -41.97
N GLY A 197 16.48 3.65 -40.96
CA GLY A 197 16.60 2.19 -41.09
C GLY A 197 18.03 1.71 -41.37
N GLN A 198 19.02 2.59 -41.26
CA GLN A 198 20.43 2.25 -41.39
C GLN A 198 20.97 1.61 -40.11
N ALA A 199 22.12 0.95 -40.22
CA ALA A 199 22.84 0.51 -39.04
C ALA A 199 23.36 1.75 -38.30
N THR A 200 23.15 1.80 -36.99
CA THR A 200 23.46 2.98 -36.15
C THR A 200 24.25 2.56 -34.92
N THR A 201 25.33 3.27 -34.63
CA THR A 201 26.16 3.07 -33.43
C THR A 201 25.87 4.14 -32.39
N TYR A 202 25.38 3.70 -31.23
CA TYR A 202 25.19 4.53 -30.05
C TYR A 202 26.42 4.42 -29.15
N ARG A 203 26.95 5.55 -28.68
CA ARG A 203 28.12 5.63 -27.80
C ARG A 203 27.81 6.53 -26.61
N ILE A 204 28.15 6.05 -25.42
CA ILE A 204 28.00 6.80 -24.17
C ILE A 204 29.39 7.08 -23.62
N ARG A 205 29.68 8.35 -23.37
CA ARG A 205 30.98 8.82 -22.87
C ARG A 205 30.86 9.49 -21.52
N LEU A 206 31.89 9.31 -20.70
CA LEU A 206 32.15 10.10 -19.50
C LEU A 206 33.51 10.76 -19.67
N GLY A 207 33.51 12.08 -19.89
CA GLY A 207 34.68 12.82 -20.35
C GLY A 207 35.18 12.28 -21.70
N ALA A 208 36.47 11.93 -21.79
CA ALA A 208 37.07 11.39 -23.03
C ALA A 208 36.88 9.86 -23.18
N GLN A 209 36.38 9.16 -22.15
CA GLN A 209 36.27 7.71 -22.15
C GLN A 209 34.91 7.25 -22.66
N ILE A 210 34.90 6.32 -23.63
CA ILE A 210 33.69 5.58 -24.01
C ILE A 210 33.46 4.51 -22.94
N ILE A 211 32.30 4.56 -22.29
CA ILE A 211 31.90 3.63 -21.24
C ILE A 211 30.77 2.70 -21.67
N GLY A 212 30.09 3.00 -22.79
CA GLY A 212 29.12 2.12 -23.43
C GLY A 212 29.11 2.32 -24.95
N ALA A 213 28.95 1.22 -25.70
CA ALA A 213 28.82 1.23 -27.15
C ALA A 213 27.81 0.15 -27.57
N TYR A 214 26.85 0.51 -28.41
CA TYR A 214 25.73 -0.33 -28.80
C TYR A 214 25.48 -0.19 -30.29
N GLU A 215 25.18 -1.30 -30.95
CA GLU A 215 24.90 -1.34 -32.38
C GLU A 215 23.42 -1.68 -32.60
N LEU A 216 22.72 -0.81 -33.32
CA LEU A 216 21.39 -1.07 -33.85
C LEU A 216 21.56 -1.55 -35.30
N PRO A 217 21.23 -2.80 -35.64
CA PRO A 217 21.40 -3.30 -37.00
C PRO A 217 20.45 -2.59 -37.97
N ALA A 218 20.85 -2.56 -39.25
CA ALA A 218 19.99 -2.03 -40.31
C ALA A 218 18.65 -2.78 -40.34
N MET A 219 17.56 -2.04 -40.52
CA MET A 219 16.18 -2.56 -40.51
C MET A 219 15.82 -3.33 -39.22
N ALA A 220 16.41 -2.97 -38.08
CA ALA A 220 16.03 -3.55 -36.79
C ALA A 220 14.51 -3.47 -36.57
N PRO A 221 13.86 -4.55 -36.10
CA PRO A 221 12.44 -4.53 -35.82
C PRO A 221 12.17 -3.68 -34.57
N GLY A 222 11.39 -2.61 -34.74
CA GLY A 222 10.98 -1.74 -33.63
C GLY A 222 12.14 -1.08 -32.89
N TRP A 223 11.90 -0.74 -31.63
CA TRP A 223 12.88 -0.13 -30.74
C TRP A 223 13.58 -1.20 -29.91
N GLN A 224 14.90 -1.09 -29.78
CA GLN A 224 15.72 -2.04 -29.04
C GLN A 224 16.17 -1.42 -27.71
N PRO A 225 15.91 -2.06 -26.56
CA PRO A 225 16.36 -1.52 -25.30
C PRO A 225 17.87 -1.73 -25.12
N ALA A 226 18.50 -0.84 -24.38
CA ALA A 226 19.88 -0.95 -23.94
C ALA A 226 20.01 -0.49 -22.50
N THR A 227 21.02 -1.03 -21.81
CA THR A 227 21.33 -0.70 -20.42
C THR A 227 22.82 -0.44 -20.24
N LEU A 228 23.16 0.46 -19.33
CA LEU A 228 24.52 0.78 -18.92
C LEU A 228 24.59 0.79 -17.39
N ASP A 229 25.39 -0.10 -16.81
CA ASP A 229 25.65 -0.13 -15.38
C ASP A 229 26.55 1.05 -14.99
N LEU A 230 26.03 1.90 -14.09
CA LEU A 230 26.72 3.07 -13.57
C LEU A 230 27.16 2.90 -12.11
N SER A 231 26.98 1.71 -11.53
CA SER A 231 27.28 1.42 -10.12
C SER A 231 28.72 1.73 -9.72
N ARG A 232 29.66 1.68 -10.69
CA ARG A 232 31.06 2.08 -10.47
C ARG A 232 31.22 3.54 -10.04
N TRP A 233 30.28 4.41 -10.37
CA TRP A 233 30.28 5.85 -10.05
C TRP A 233 29.25 6.22 -8.98
N ALA A 234 28.74 5.24 -8.22
CA ALA A 234 27.81 5.49 -7.12
C ALA A 234 28.33 6.57 -6.15
N GLY A 235 27.44 7.48 -5.74
CA GLY A 235 27.75 8.62 -4.87
C GLY A 235 28.46 9.80 -5.55
N GLN A 236 28.66 9.76 -6.87
CA GLN A 236 29.33 10.83 -7.63
C GLN A 236 28.35 11.59 -8.53
N THR A 237 28.66 12.86 -8.79
CA THR A 237 28.03 13.60 -9.88
C THR A 237 28.78 13.34 -11.18
N ILE A 238 28.09 12.80 -12.16
CA ILE A 238 28.62 12.49 -13.49
C ILE A 238 27.92 13.31 -14.57
N GLU A 239 28.60 13.49 -15.69
CA GLU A 239 28.05 14.03 -16.92
C GLU A 239 28.33 13.06 -18.05
N LEU A 240 27.26 12.57 -18.67
CA LEU A 240 27.29 11.59 -19.76
C LEU A 240 26.97 12.28 -21.08
N ASP A 241 27.81 12.02 -22.09
CA ASP A 241 27.59 12.42 -23.48
C ASP A 241 27.11 11.19 -24.26
N LEU A 242 25.83 11.21 -24.62
CA LEU A 242 25.14 10.16 -25.35
C LEU A 242 25.12 10.57 -26.82
N ALA A 243 25.83 9.84 -27.67
CA ALA A 243 26.00 10.19 -29.08
C ALA A 243 25.67 9.02 -30.01
N SER A 244 25.11 9.32 -31.17
CA SER A 244 24.85 8.39 -32.28
C SER A 244 25.62 8.84 -33.52
N ASP A 245 25.94 7.92 -34.42
CA ASP A 245 26.46 8.25 -35.76
C ASP A 245 25.36 8.57 -36.80
N ASP A 246 24.08 8.45 -36.42
CA ASP A 246 22.91 8.87 -37.20
C ASP A 246 22.23 10.09 -36.54
N THR A 247 22.06 11.17 -37.30
CA THR A 247 21.39 12.41 -36.87
C THR A 247 19.88 12.28 -36.73
N GLN A 248 19.30 11.23 -37.33
CA GLN A 248 17.90 10.84 -37.18
C GLN A 248 17.74 9.62 -36.26
N ALA A 249 18.76 9.31 -35.47
CA ALA A 249 18.66 8.38 -34.37
C ALA A 249 17.68 8.90 -33.31
N GLY A 250 17.05 7.96 -32.63
CA GLY A 250 16.10 8.21 -31.57
C GLY A 250 16.57 7.59 -30.26
N TRP A 251 16.42 8.35 -29.19
CA TRP A 251 16.65 7.93 -27.81
C TRP A 251 15.32 7.92 -27.06
N GLY A 252 14.80 6.74 -26.78
CA GLY A 252 13.52 6.53 -26.13
C GLY A 252 13.67 6.27 -24.63
N ASP A 253 12.77 6.82 -23.82
CA ASP A 253 12.63 6.60 -22.37
C ASP A 253 13.98 6.53 -21.63
N VAL A 254 14.82 7.55 -21.83
CA VAL A 254 16.12 7.67 -21.15
C VAL A 254 15.88 7.92 -19.67
N GLN A 255 16.26 6.96 -18.82
CA GLN A 255 15.99 7.00 -17.38
C GLN A 255 17.17 6.44 -16.57
N LEU A 256 17.40 7.02 -15.40
CA LEU A 256 18.24 6.44 -14.35
C LEU A 256 17.35 5.77 -13.33
N ILE A 257 17.60 4.48 -13.08
CA ILE A 257 16.82 3.66 -12.17
C ILE A 257 17.74 2.79 -11.31
N PRO A 258 17.30 2.36 -10.13
CA PRO A 258 18.01 1.34 -9.35
C PRO A 258 18.28 0.08 -10.17
N ALA A 259 19.45 -0.54 -9.97
CA ALA A 259 19.88 -1.67 -10.80
C ALA A 259 18.97 -2.90 -10.70
N ASP A 260 18.27 -3.08 -9.58
CA ASP A 260 17.29 -4.13 -9.34
C ASP A 260 15.93 -3.86 -10.01
N GLU A 261 15.65 -2.63 -10.44
CA GLU A 261 14.40 -2.24 -11.12
C GLU A 261 14.46 -2.37 -12.65
N VAL A 262 15.67 -2.53 -13.20
CA VAL A 262 15.94 -2.60 -14.65
C VAL A 262 14.98 -3.52 -15.36
N ARG A 263 14.71 -4.67 -14.76
CA ARG A 263 13.87 -5.66 -15.40
C ARG A 263 12.43 -5.20 -15.58
N CYS A 264 11.80 -4.67 -14.54
CA CYS A 264 10.44 -4.16 -14.66
C CYS A 264 10.36 -3.05 -15.70
N ALA A 265 11.36 -2.16 -15.73
CA ALA A 265 11.39 -1.05 -16.67
C ALA A 265 11.53 -1.52 -18.13
N LEU A 266 12.33 -2.56 -18.40
CA LEU A 266 12.48 -3.12 -19.75
C LEU A 266 11.19 -3.75 -20.31
N VAL A 267 10.40 -4.37 -19.45
CA VAL A 267 9.16 -5.05 -19.85
C VAL A 267 7.91 -4.21 -19.56
N ASP A 268 8.03 -2.98 -19.08
CA ASP A 268 6.93 -2.13 -18.61
C ASP A 268 5.96 -2.88 -17.66
N CYS A 269 6.51 -3.56 -16.66
CA CYS A 269 5.76 -4.55 -15.88
C CYS A 269 4.48 -3.97 -15.24
N ARG A 270 4.52 -2.71 -14.77
CA ARG A 270 3.35 -2.00 -14.24
C ARG A 270 2.25 -1.83 -15.30
N GLN A 271 2.60 -1.40 -16.51
CA GLN A 271 1.63 -1.25 -17.59
C GLN A 271 0.98 -2.60 -17.95
N ARG A 272 1.77 -3.67 -17.96
CA ARG A 272 1.26 -5.02 -18.24
C ARG A 272 0.34 -5.55 -17.14
N ALA A 273 0.67 -5.30 -15.88
CA ALA A 273 -0.20 -5.64 -14.76
C ALA A 273 -1.55 -4.91 -14.89
N GLN A 274 -1.52 -3.60 -15.17
CA GLN A 274 -2.72 -2.81 -15.41
C GLN A 274 -3.54 -3.33 -16.59
N ALA A 275 -2.88 -3.63 -17.72
CA ALA A 275 -3.54 -4.15 -18.91
C ALA A 275 -4.17 -5.51 -18.66
N ALA A 276 -3.46 -6.43 -18.00
CA ALA A 276 -3.98 -7.73 -17.63
C ALA A 276 -5.22 -7.58 -16.73
N TRP A 277 -5.15 -6.75 -15.70
CA TRP A 277 -6.30 -6.46 -14.84
C TRP A 277 -7.48 -5.84 -15.61
N ARG A 278 -7.23 -4.92 -16.54
CA ARG A 278 -8.31 -4.37 -17.39
C ARG A 278 -8.94 -5.45 -18.28
N SER A 279 -8.14 -6.36 -18.86
CA SER A 279 -8.65 -7.50 -19.64
C SER A 279 -9.50 -8.46 -18.80
N GLY A 280 -9.19 -8.58 -17.50
CA GLY A 280 -10.02 -9.30 -16.53
C GLY A 280 -11.27 -8.56 -16.05
N GLY A 281 -11.50 -7.32 -16.49
CA GLY A 281 -12.62 -6.49 -16.05
C GLY A 281 -12.43 -5.86 -14.68
N TYR A 282 -11.19 -5.77 -14.17
CA TYR A 282 -10.93 -5.16 -12.86
C TYR A 282 -10.97 -3.64 -12.91
N THR A 283 -11.61 -3.05 -11.90
CA THR A 283 -11.72 -1.60 -11.75
C THR A 283 -10.97 -1.10 -10.51
N VAL A 284 -10.75 0.22 -10.46
CA VAL A 284 -10.26 0.92 -9.26
C VAL A 284 -11.11 0.55 -8.04
N ASP A 285 -12.44 0.62 -8.16
CA ASP A 285 -13.36 0.41 -7.04
C ASP A 285 -13.26 -0.97 -6.44
N GLN A 286 -13.05 -2.02 -7.24
CA GLN A 286 -12.90 -3.38 -6.73
C GLN A 286 -11.64 -3.52 -5.86
N PHE A 287 -10.52 -2.91 -6.27
CA PHE A 287 -9.30 -2.90 -5.46
C PHE A 287 -9.45 -2.03 -4.20
N LEU A 288 -10.13 -0.88 -4.29
CA LEU A 288 -10.43 -0.07 -3.10
C LEU A 288 -11.35 -0.80 -2.12
N GLN A 289 -12.34 -1.54 -2.60
CA GLN A 289 -13.22 -2.36 -1.75
C GLN A 289 -12.45 -3.49 -1.08
N ALA A 290 -11.62 -4.24 -1.82
CA ALA A 290 -10.78 -5.30 -1.26
C ALA A 290 -9.83 -4.74 -0.17
N GLY A 291 -9.20 -3.59 -0.43
CA GLY A 291 -8.35 -2.92 0.55
C GLY A 291 -9.11 -2.45 1.78
N THR A 292 -10.34 -1.95 1.62
CA THR A 292 -11.20 -1.54 2.73
C THR A 292 -11.65 -2.72 3.58
N VAL A 293 -11.94 -3.87 2.97
CA VAL A 293 -12.25 -5.12 3.68
C VAL A 293 -11.04 -5.58 4.50
N ALA A 294 -9.85 -5.63 3.89
CA ALA A 294 -8.61 -5.97 4.60
C ALA A 294 -8.31 -5.01 5.76
N PHE A 295 -8.51 -3.70 5.56
CA PHE A 295 -8.36 -2.69 6.59
C PHE A 295 -9.30 -2.92 7.78
N ARG A 296 -10.59 -3.22 7.54
CA ARG A 296 -11.56 -3.52 8.59
C ARG A 296 -11.22 -4.79 9.36
N GLN A 297 -10.55 -5.75 8.72
CA GLN A 297 -9.99 -6.94 9.35
C GLN A 297 -8.65 -6.69 10.06
N GLN A 298 -8.17 -5.44 10.11
CA GLN A 298 -6.88 -5.03 10.66
C GLN A 298 -5.66 -5.64 9.96
N GLN A 299 -5.85 -6.14 8.73
CA GLN A 299 -4.78 -6.64 7.87
C GLN A 299 -4.18 -5.47 7.09
N PHE A 300 -3.48 -4.57 7.79
CA PHE A 300 -3.01 -3.30 7.20
C PHE A 300 -2.00 -3.49 6.07
N SER A 301 -1.14 -4.51 6.13
CA SER A 301 -0.21 -4.85 5.05
C SER A 301 -0.94 -5.30 3.78
N ASP A 302 -1.98 -6.13 3.92
CA ASP A 302 -2.78 -6.57 2.78
C ASP A 302 -3.59 -5.42 2.18
N ALA A 303 -4.15 -4.56 3.03
CA ALA A 303 -4.86 -3.36 2.60
C ALA A 303 -3.96 -2.41 1.78
N LEU A 304 -2.68 -2.28 2.18
CA LEU A 304 -1.69 -1.48 1.46
C LEU A 304 -1.47 -2.00 0.03
N VAL A 305 -1.37 -3.33 -0.14
CA VAL A 305 -1.21 -3.97 -1.45
C VAL A 305 -2.44 -3.70 -2.35
N TRP A 306 -3.65 -3.80 -1.80
CA TRP A 306 -4.86 -3.51 -2.57
C TRP A 306 -4.97 -2.04 -3.00
N TYR A 307 -4.67 -1.09 -2.10
CA TYR A 307 -4.66 0.33 -2.47
C TYR A 307 -3.54 0.68 -3.45
N GLN A 308 -2.40 -0.02 -3.38
CA GLN A 308 -1.37 0.06 -4.41
C GLN A 308 -1.89 -0.35 -5.79
N ARG A 309 -2.62 -1.46 -5.89
CA ARG A 309 -3.21 -1.90 -7.17
C ARG A 309 -4.24 -0.90 -7.69
N ALA A 310 -5.03 -0.31 -6.81
CA ALA A 310 -5.93 0.80 -7.17
C ALA A 310 -5.14 2.01 -7.71
N THR A 311 -4.02 2.36 -7.07
CA THR A 311 -3.11 3.41 -7.55
C THR A 311 -2.59 3.10 -8.94
N TRP A 312 -2.21 1.85 -9.20
CA TRP A 312 -1.76 1.44 -10.53
C TRP A 312 -2.85 1.60 -11.57
N LEU A 313 -4.13 1.42 -11.22
CA LEU A 313 -5.25 1.70 -12.12
C LEU A 313 -5.65 3.19 -12.19
N GLY A 314 -4.95 4.08 -11.48
CA GLY A 314 -5.13 5.53 -11.55
C GLY A 314 -5.83 6.17 -10.35
N ALA A 315 -6.09 5.42 -9.29
CA ALA A 315 -6.65 5.99 -8.06
C ALA A 315 -5.61 6.85 -7.34
N ASP A 316 -6.06 7.94 -6.73
CA ASP A 316 -5.25 8.64 -5.72
C ASP A 316 -5.52 8.01 -4.34
N THR A 317 -4.55 7.26 -3.81
CA THR A 317 -4.63 6.64 -2.48
C THR A 317 -3.46 7.04 -1.57
N ALA A 318 -2.78 8.14 -1.89
CA ALA A 318 -1.50 8.50 -1.28
C ALA A 318 -1.59 8.62 0.25
N SER A 319 -2.50 9.45 0.77
CA SER A 319 -2.64 9.64 2.23
C SER A 319 -3.15 8.38 2.93
N ALA A 320 -4.10 7.66 2.31
CA ALA A 320 -4.60 6.40 2.86
C ALA A 320 -3.48 5.36 3.03
N MET A 321 -2.62 5.18 2.04
CA MET A 321 -1.49 4.26 2.10
C MET A 321 -0.46 4.67 3.17
N TRP A 322 -0.16 5.95 3.31
CA TRP A 322 0.71 6.45 4.39
C TRP A 322 0.13 6.18 5.78
N TYR A 323 -1.18 6.39 5.95
CA TYR A 323 -1.86 6.10 7.21
C TYR A 323 -1.88 4.59 7.52
N LEU A 324 -2.13 3.74 6.52
CA LEU A 324 -2.01 2.28 6.69
C LEU A 324 -0.59 1.85 7.06
N ARG A 325 0.44 2.47 6.47
CA ARG A 325 1.83 2.22 6.85
C ARG A 325 2.08 2.60 8.31
N HIS A 326 1.52 3.71 8.78
CA HIS A 326 1.56 4.05 10.21
C HIS A 326 0.91 2.96 11.06
N LEU A 327 -0.29 2.48 10.72
CA LEU A 327 -0.97 1.43 11.48
C LEU A 327 -0.19 0.10 11.49
N ALA A 328 0.46 -0.25 10.38
CA ALA A 328 1.24 -1.48 10.25
C ALA A 328 2.58 -1.44 11.00
N THR A 329 3.21 -0.26 11.10
CA THR A 329 4.61 -0.13 11.57
C THR A 329 4.77 0.75 12.81
N ASN A 330 3.69 1.37 13.28
CA ASN A 330 3.69 2.44 14.27
C ASN A 330 4.63 3.61 13.90
N SER A 331 4.86 3.85 12.59
CA SER A 331 5.76 4.90 12.12
C SER A 331 5.12 6.26 12.27
N ARG A 332 5.74 7.11 13.10
CA ARG A 332 5.35 8.51 13.26
C ARG A 332 5.51 9.31 11.97
N ASN A 333 6.60 9.08 11.23
CA ASN A 333 6.84 9.79 9.97
C ASN A 333 5.73 9.45 8.96
N ALA A 334 5.33 8.18 8.88
CA ALA A 334 4.23 7.77 8.01
C ALA A 334 2.91 8.48 8.36
N LEU A 335 2.59 8.63 9.65
CA LEU A 335 1.41 9.39 10.09
C LEU A 335 1.51 10.86 9.65
N LYS A 336 2.66 11.49 9.89
CA LYS A 336 2.91 12.88 9.48
C LYS A 336 2.76 13.04 7.96
N GLN A 337 3.30 12.13 7.16
CA GLN A 337 3.16 12.17 5.70
C GLN A 337 1.70 12.09 5.26
N SER A 338 0.89 11.21 5.90
CA SER A 338 -0.53 11.08 5.56
C SER A 338 -1.31 12.39 5.70
N ILE A 339 -1.07 13.15 6.77
CA ILE A 339 -1.74 14.44 7.00
C ILE A 339 -1.10 15.61 6.27
N THR A 340 0.16 15.48 5.84
CA THR A 340 0.87 16.55 5.12
C THR A 340 0.41 16.59 3.66
N LEU A 341 0.15 15.41 3.09
CA LEU A 341 -0.42 15.28 1.76
C LEU A 341 -1.91 15.70 1.75
N ASP A 342 -2.71 15.21 2.71
CA ASP A 342 -4.16 15.48 2.84
C ASP A 342 -4.98 15.33 1.53
N HIS A 343 -4.51 14.46 0.62
CA HIS A 343 -5.20 14.07 -0.61
C HIS A 343 -5.04 12.55 -0.84
N GLY A 344 -5.93 11.96 -1.64
CA GLY A 344 -5.91 10.51 -1.83
C GLY A 344 -6.38 9.71 -0.61
N TRP A 345 -7.38 10.24 0.10
CA TRP A 345 -8.12 9.48 1.10
C TRP A 345 -9.13 8.56 0.41
N VAL A 346 -9.07 7.25 0.68
CA VAL A 346 -9.98 6.26 0.09
C VAL A 346 -11.40 6.39 0.64
N ASN A 347 -11.54 6.80 1.89
CA ASN A 347 -12.82 7.06 2.54
C ASN A 347 -12.64 8.06 3.69
N GLU A 348 -13.74 8.59 4.20
CA GLU A 348 -13.76 9.55 5.30
C GLU A 348 -13.25 8.94 6.61
N GLU A 349 -13.43 7.63 6.82
CA GLU A 349 -13.00 6.94 8.04
C GLU A 349 -11.48 7.02 8.20
N LEU A 350 -10.72 6.76 7.14
CA LEU A 350 -9.26 6.83 7.15
C LEU A 350 -8.77 8.25 7.43
N SER A 351 -9.37 9.24 6.76
CA SER A 351 -9.02 10.65 6.96
C SER A 351 -9.27 11.08 8.40
N LEU A 352 -10.47 10.80 8.94
CA LEU A 352 -10.85 11.13 10.31
C LEU A 352 -9.91 10.49 11.31
N ARG A 353 -9.62 9.19 11.14
CA ARG A 353 -8.74 8.46 12.04
C ARG A 353 -7.30 8.97 11.99
N ALA A 354 -6.79 9.34 10.82
CA ALA A 354 -5.44 9.88 10.67
C ALA A 354 -5.31 11.25 11.35
N TRP A 355 -6.23 12.18 11.08
CA TRP A 355 -6.24 13.50 11.71
C TRP A 355 -6.42 13.42 13.23
N LEU A 356 -7.31 12.54 13.71
CA LEU A 356 -7.49 12.28 15.15
C LEU A 356 -6.21 11.72 15.79
N ALA A 357 -5.58 10.73 15.19
CA ALA A 357 -4.35 10.13 15.70
C ALA A 357 -3.19 11.15 15.74
N TRP A 358 -3.08 11.98 14.70
CA TRP A 358 -2.08 13.04 14.64
C TRP A 358 -2.29 14.10 15.74
N GLY A 359 -3.53 14.55 15.92
CA GLY A 359 -3.86 15.51 16.99
C GLY A 359 -3.57 14.96 18.39
N ILE A 360 -3.90 13.69 18.66
CA ILE A 360 -3.61 13.04 19.94
C ILE A 360 -2.10 13.00 20.21
N LEU A 361 -1.30 12.61 19.20
CA LEU A 361 0.15 12.59 19.30
C LEU A 361 0.70 13.98 19.61
N LEU A 362 0.24 15.01 18.89
CA LEU A 362 0.67 16.40 19.11
C LEU A 362 0.30 16.92 20.50
N ARG A 363 -0.90 16.57 21.01
CA ARG A 363 -1.33 16.96 22.36
C ARG A 363 -0.46 16.29 23.44
N GLN A 364 -0.10 15.02 23.26
CA GLN A 364 0.83 14.32 24.18
C GLN A 364 2.21 14.97 24.20
N GLU A 365 2.63 15.56 23.08
CA GLU A 365 3.87 16.35 22.97
C GLU A 365 3.74 17.79 23.46
N GLN A 366 2.59 18.18 24.03
CA GLN A 366 2.30 19.54 24.48
C GLN A 366 2.33 20.59 23.35
N ARG A 367 2.18 20.16 22.10
CA ARG A 367 2.08 21.04 20.92
C ARG A 367 0.63 21.43 20.68
N SER A 368 0.05 22.13 21.65
CA SER A 368 -1.40 22.34 21.75
C SER A 368 -2.01 23.11 20.57
N GLU A 369 -1.31 24.07 19.98
CA GLU A 369 -1.82 24.81 18.80
C GLU A 369 -1.94 23.90 17.56
N GLU A 370 -0.92 23.06 17.31
CA GLU A 370 -0.95 22.11 16.21
C GLU A 370 -1.97 21.00 16.45
N ALA A 371 -2.12 20.55 17.71
CA ALA A 371 -3.14 19.58 18.08
C ALA A 371 -4.55 20.14 17.84
N GLU A 372 -4.80 21.38 18.24
CA GLU A 372 -6.05 22.08 17.97
C GLU A 372 -6.34 22.13 16.46
N HIS A 373 -5.34 22.49 15.64
CA HIS A 373 -5.50 22.50 14.18
C HIS A 373 -5.91 21.11 13.66
N ALA A 374 -5.23 20.05 14.10
CA ALA A 374 -5.53 18.69 13.68
C ALA A 374 -6.96 18.26 14.06
N PHE A 375 -7.41 18.53 15.30
CA PHE A 375 -8.77 18.20 15.71
C PHE A 375 -9.82 19.05 15.00
N ARG A 376 -9.54 20.33 14.72
CA ARG A 376 -10.41 21.19 13.90
C ARG A 376 -10.55 20.64 12.49
N ARG A 377 -9.47 20.14 11.87
CA ARG A 377 -9.55 19.44 10.59
C ARG A 377 -10.41 18.19 10.69
N ALA A 378 -10.20 17.36 11.72
CA ALA A 378 -10.97 16.13 11.94
C ALA A 378 -12.50 16.37 12.00
N ILE A 379 -12.97 17.39 12.72
CA ILE A 379 -14.42 17.67 12.84
C ILE A 379 -15.06 18.26 11.58
N THR A 380 -14.26 18.70 10.59
CA THR A 380 -14.75 19.22 9.31
C THR A 380 -14.91 18.13 8.24
N ILE A 381 -14.45 16.90 8.51
CA ILE A 381 -14.55 15.79 7.58
C ILE A 381 -16.02 15.37 7.49
N PRO A 382 -16.64 15.35 6.29
CA PRO A 382 -18.02 14.91 6.12
C PRO A 382 -18.13 13.42 6.45
N ILE A 383 -18.88 13.08 7.49
CA ILE A 383 -19.11 11.69 7.90
C ILE A 383 -20.45 11.22 7.36
N THR A 384 -20.42 10.19 6.52
CA THR A 384 -21.63 9.58 5.97
C THR A 384 -21.93 8.22 6.58
N ASP A 385 -20.89 7.47 6.98
CA ASP A 385 -21.03 6.23 7.73
C ASP A 385 -21.37 6.46 9.21
N PRO A 386 -22.54 6.03 9.71
CA PRO A 386 -22.89 6.11 11.13
C PRO A 386 -21.89 5.37 12.04
N GLY A 387 -21.22 4.36 11.48
CA GLY A 387 -20.14 3.63 12.15
C GLY A 387 -18.91 4.49 12.46
N SER A 388 -18.81 5.72 11.95
CA SER A 388 -17.72 6.65 12.24
C SER A 388 -18.13 7.80 13.17
N THR A 389 -19.41 7.94 13.51
CA THR A 389 -19.93 9.01 14.38
C THR A 389 -19.31 9.00 15.77
N TRP A 390 -19.05 7.82 16.35
CA TRP A 390 -18.39 7.72 17.67
C TRP A 390 -16.94 8.22 17.65
N ARG A 391 -16.24 8.11 16.51
CA ARG A 391 -14.89 8.68 16.35
C ARG A 391 -14.96 10.19 16.19
N LEU A 392 -15.98 10.69 15.49
CA LEU A 392 -16.23 12.12 15.38
C LEU A 392 -16.48 12.73 16.78
N SER A 393 -17.31 12.07 17.61
CA SER A 393 -17.46 12.42 19.04
C SER A 393 -16.11 12.49 19.77
N GLY A 394 -15.25 11.50 19.55
CA GLY A 394 -13.87 11.50 20.08
C GLY A 394 -13.05 12.72 19.62
N ALA A 395 -13.15 13.15 18.36
CA ALA A 395 -12.48 14.34 17.86
C ALA A 395 -12.99 15.63 18.52
N TYR A 396 -14.31 15.78 18.67
CA TYR A 396 -14.93 16.88 19.43
C TYR A 396 -14.45 16.91 20.88
N GLN A 397 -14.40 15.74 21.53
CA GLN A 397 -13.90 15.60 22.90
C GLN A 397 -12.45 16.05 23.02
N GLN A 398 -11.57 15.58 22.12
CA GLN A 398 -10.15 15.95 22.15
C GLN A 398 -9.92 17.44 21.85
N LEU A 399 -10.72 18.05 20.97
CA LEU A 399 -10.68 19.49 20.74
C LEU A 399 -11.05 20.27 22.02
N GLY A 400 -12.14 19.88 22.68
CA GLY A 400 -12.55 20.48 23.95
C GLY A 400 -11.48 20.36 25.04
N LEU A 401 -10.84 19.19 25.16
CA LEU A 401 -9.73 18.99 26.09
C LEU A 401 -8.50 19.83 25.75
N THR A 402 -8.17 19.96 24.47
CA THR A 402 -7.05 20.80 24.02
C THR A 402 -7.29 22.28 24.35
N LEU A 403 -8.52 22.75 24.15
CA LEU A 403 -8.93 24.11 24.52
C LEU A 403 -8.92 24.32 26.05
N TRP A 404 -9.32 23.30 26.83
CA TRP A 404 -9.17 23.34 28.29
C TRP A 404 -7.70 23.44 28.69
N ASP A 405 -6.78 22.65 28.12
CA ASP A 405 -5.35 22.75 28.44
C ASP A 405 -4.78 24.15 28.16
N GLN A 406 -5.34 24.86 27.17
CA GLN A 406 -5.03 26.25 26.84
C GLN A 406 -5.78 27.29 27.70
N ASN A 407 -6.54 26.85 28.71
CA ASN A 407 -7.38 27.66 29.59
C ASN A 407 -8.54 28.41 28.88
N ARG A 408 -9.00 27.91 27.72
CA ARG A 408 -10.09 28.47 26.90
C ARG A 408 -11.42 27.72 27.13
N LEU A 409 -11.84 27.66 28.39
CA LEU A 409 -12.97 26.83 28.84
C LEU A 409 -14.31 27.17 28.17
N ALA A 410 -14.62 28.47 27.99
CA ALA A 410 -15.86 28.89 27.35
C ALA A 410 -15.96 28.44 25.88
N GLU A 411 -14.82 28.37 25.18
CA GLU A 411 -14.75 27.85 23.82
C GLU A 411 -14.79 26.32 23.78
N ALA A 412 -14.26 25.65 24.80
CA ALA A 412 -14.28 24.19 24.91
C ALA A 412 -15.70 23.61 25.10
N LEU A 413 -16.54 24.32 25.86
CA LEU A 413 -17.87 23.85 26.26
C LEU A 413 -18.76 23.38 25.09
N PRO A 414 -18.98 24.17 24.01
CA PRO A 414 -19.81 23.73 22.89
C PRO A 414 -19.26 22.48 22.19
N TYR A 415 -17.94 22.30 22.10
CA TYR A 415 -17.36 21.10 21.50
C TYR A 415 -17.58 19.85 22.36
N LEU A 416 -17.49 19.99 23.69
CA LEU A 416 -17.77 18.88 24.61
C LEU A 416 -19.27 18.53 24.66
N ALA A 417 -20.14 19.53 24.53
CA ALA A 417 -21.58 19.29 24.37
C ALA A 417 -21.87 18.49 23.10
N GLU A 418 -21.25 18.86 21.98
CA GLU A 418 -21.40 18.12 20.72
C GLU A 418 -20.81 16.69 20.81
N ALA A 419 -19.71 16.50 21.54
CA ALA A 419 -19.17 15.16 21.79
C ALA A 419 -20.19 14.25 22.49
N VAL A 420 -20.93 14.76 23.48
CA VAL A 420 -22.02 14.04 24.17
C VAL A 420 -23.20 13.81 23.22
N ASN A 421 -23.58 14.80 22.41
CA ASN A 421 -24.66 14.67 21.43
C ASN A 421 -24.39 13.55 20.41
N LEU A 422 -23.17 13.52 19.87
CA LEU A 422 -22.75 12.53 18.86
C LEU A 422 -22.58 11.12 19.45
N ASN A 423 -22.20 11.01 20.73
CA ASN A 423 -22.09 9.73 21.41
C ASN A 423 -22.56 9.83 22.86
N PRO A 424 -23.88 9.67 23.10
CA PRO A 424 -24.45 9.75 24.43
C PRO A 424 -24.03 8.58 25.34
N TYR A 425 -23.40 7.53 24.78
CA TYR A 425 -22.92 6.36 25.51
C TYR A 425 -21.44 6.47 25.93
N SER A 426 -20.79 7.60 25.70
CA SER A 426 -19.41 7.84 26.16
C SER A 426 -19.38 8.41 27.58
N ALA A 427 -19.05 7.59 28.58
CA ALA A 427 -18.88 8.05 29.96
C ALA A 427 -17.84 9.20 30.07
N TRP A 428 -16.74 9.12 29.33
CA TRP A 428 -15.72 10.16 29.28
C TRP A 428 -16.20 11.47 28.64
N ALA A 429 -17.09 11.42 27.63
CA ALA A 429 -17.66 12.65 27.07
C ALA A 429 -18.51 13.38 28.11
N HIS A 430 -19.36 12.65 28.84
CA HIS A 430 -20.17 13.19 29.95
C HIS A 430 -19.32 13.77 31.08
N ILE A 431 -18.23 13.08 31.47
CA ILE A 431 -17.29 13.59 32.48
C ILE A 431 -16.66 14.91 32.03
N HIS A 432 -16.10 14.97 30.82
CA HIS A 432 -15.42 16.18 30.36
C HIS A 432 -16.40 17.34 30.15
N TYR A 433 -17.58 17.07 29.59
CA TYR A 433 -18.65 18.06 29.49
C TYR A 433 -19.04 18.61 30.87
N GLY A 434 -19.37 17.75 31.83
CA GLY A 434 -19.76 18.19 33.18
C GLY A 434 -18.67 18.98 33.89
N LYS A 435 -17.40 18.56 33.77
CA LYS A 435 -16.27 19.29 34.35
C LYS A 435 -16.11 20.69 33.77
N VAL A 436 -16.15 20.81 32.44
CA VAL A 436 -16.01 22.11 31.77
C VAL A 436 -17.24 22.98 32.01
N LEU A 437 -18.45 22.41 32.02
CA LEU A 437 -19.68 23.13 32.35
C LEU A 437 -19.60 23.78 33.74
N TYR A 438 -19.18 23.02 34.76
CA TYR A 438 -19.01 23.55 36.11
C TYR A 438 -17.94 24.64 36.19
N LEU A 439 -16.84 24.49 35.43
CA LEU A 439 -15.76 25.47 35.41
C LEU A 439 -16.14 26.77 34.70
N VAL A 440 -17.02 26.70 33.70
CA VAL A 440 -17.57 27.88 33.01
C VAL A 440 -18.65 28.54 33.86
N ASP A 441 -19.55 27.75 34.44
CA ASP A 441 -20.70 28.23 35.20
C ASP A 441 -21.03 27.29 36.38
N PRO A 442 -20.51 27.58 37.58
CA PRO A 442 -20.77 26.78 38.78
C PRO A 442 -22.24 26.73 39.22
N THR A 443 -23.11 27.61 38.69
CA THR A 443 -24.53 27.61 39.03
C THR A 443 -25.30 26.45 38.39
N GLN A 444 -24.73 25.82 37.36
CA GLN A 444 -25.34 24.68 36.68
C GLN A 444 -24.99 23.33 37.32
N VAL A 445 -24.79 23.31 38.64
CA VAL A 445 -24.38 22.11 39.39
C VAL A 445 -25.31 20.92 39.16
N ASP A 446 -26.62 21.13 39.08
CA ASP A 446 -27.61 20.06 38.83
C ASP A 446 -27.36 19.35 37.49
N GLN A 447 -27.03 20.10 36.42
CA GLN A 447 -26.72 19.52 35.11
C GLN A 447 -25.37 18.78 35.11
N VAL A 448 -24.42 19.27 35.89
CA VAL A 448 -23.10 18.64 36.07
C VAL A 448 -23.27 17.30 36.78
N GLU A 449 -24.03 17.27 37.87
CA GLU A 449 -24.34 16.05 38.61
C GLU A 449 -25.12 15.05 37.74
N GLN A 450 -26.08 15.53 36.94
CA GLN A 450 -26.79 14.67 35.99
C GLN A 450 -25.83 14.04 34.96
N SER A 451 -24.89 14.83 34.41
CA SER A 451 -23.87 14.33 33.48
C SER A 451 -22.96 13.28 34.15
N PHE A 452 -22.54 13.54 35.39
CA PHE A 452 -21.73 12.60 36.17
C PHE A 452 -22.49 11.32 36.53
N ALA A 453 -23.77 11.42 36.88
CA ALA A 453 -24.64 10.28 37.12
C ALA A 453 -24.82 9.43 35.86
N THR A 454 -25.00 10.07 34.69
CA THR A 454 -25.02 9.36 33.40
C THR A 454 -23.69 8.67 33.11
N ALA A 455 -22.55 9.33 33.35
CA ALA A 455 -21.23 8.72 33.18
C ALA A 455 -21.06 7.46 34.06
N LEU A 456 -21.47 7.52 35.32
CA LEU A 456 -21.41 6.39 36.25
C LEU A 456 -22.38 5.26 35.90
N ALA A 457 -23.55 5.59 35.34
CA ALA A 457 -24.50 4.60 34.84
C ALA A 457 -23.96 3.85 33.61
N LEU A 458 -23.19 4.54 32.76
CA LEU A 458 -22.53 3.95 31.59
C LEU A 458 -21.28 3.15 31.96
N ASP A 459 -20.48 3.65 32.89
CA ASP A 459 -19.23 3.02 33.34
C ASP A 459 -19.02 3.23 34.86
N PRO A 460 -19.40 2.23 35.69
CA PRO A 460 -19.26 2.33 37.14
C PRO A 460 -17.88 1.90 37.65
N ARG A 461 -16.85 1.78 36.79
CA ARG A 461 -15.52 1.31 37.20
C ARG A 461 -14.88 2.26 38.23
N PRO A 462 -14.03 1.74 39.15
CA PRO A 462 -13.45 2.56 40.21
C PRO A 462 -12.61 3.75 39.73
N GLU A 463 -12.12 3.74 38.48
CA GLU A 463 -11.42 4.87 37.86
C GLU A 463 -12.33 6.08 37.62
N ILE A 464 -13.60 5.85 37.25
CA ILE A 464 -14.58 6.91 36.98
C ILE A 464 -14.98 7.58 38.29
N TRP A 465 -15.30 6.78 39.31
CA TRP A 465 -15.55 7.27 40.67
C TRP A 465 -14.42 8.16 41.19
N ARG A 466 -13.18 7.65 41.14
CA ARG A 466 -12.01 8.42 41.56
C ARG A 466 -11.90 9.75 40.83
N ASN A 467 -12.08 9.75 39.51
CA ASN A 467 -11.94 10.93 38.67
C ASN A 467 -12.98 12.04 38.99
N LEU A 468 -14.19 11.64 39.39
CA LEU A 468 -15.27 12.55 39.78
C LEU A 468 -15.12 13.05 41.22
N ILE A 469 -14.77 12.17 42.15
CA ILE A 469 -14.50 12.52 43.56
C ILE A 469 -13.32 13.50 43.64
N GLU A 470 -12.23 13.23 42.93
CA GLU A 470 -11.06 14.11 42.86
C GLU A 470 -11.42 15.49 42.30
N PHE A 471 -12.31 15.54 41.31
CA PHE A 471 -12.78 16.80 40.76
C PHE A 471 -13.55 17.62 41.80
N TRP A 472 -14.55 17.03 42.47
CA TRP A 472 -15.31 17.76 43.48
C TRP A 472 -14.45 18.20 44.67
N ARG A 473 -13.51 17.35 45.10
CA ARG A 473 -12.51 17.71 46.12
C ARG A 473 -11.64 18.88 45.67
N TRP A 474 -11.12 18.86 44.45
CA TRP A 474 -10.32 19.95 43.89
C TRP A 474 -11.10 21.26 43.80
N ARG A 475 -12.39 21.18 43.45
CA ARG A 475 -13.31 22.33 43.42
C ARG A 475 -13.78 22.78 44.80
N GLN A 476 -13.48 22.02 45.86
CA GLN A 476 -13.93 22.29 47.23
C GLN A 476 -15.47 22.35 47.38
N ALA A 477 -16.19 21.62 46.52
CA ALA A 477 -17.65 21.56 46.56
C ALA A 477 -18.09 20.44 47.52
N SER A 478 -18.34 20.79 48.79
CA SER A 478 -18.52 19.82 49.87
C SER A 478 -19.79 18.99 49.76
N GLU A 479 -20.91 19.58 49.35
CA GLU A 479 -22.19 18.88 49.19
C GLU A 479 -22.14 17.78 48.11
N PRO A 480 -21.78 18.08 46.85
CA PRO A 480 -21.72 17.06 45.81
C PRO A 480 -20.62 16.02 46.08
N LEU A 481 -19.50 16.42 46.69
CA LEU A 481 -18.45 15.49 47.11
C LEU A 481 -18.97 14.46 48.12
N LEU A 482 -19.64 14.92 49.17
CA LEU A 482 -20.15 14.05 50.22
C LEU A 482 -21.22 13.09 49.68
N ALA A 483 -22.15 13.60 48.87
CA ALA A 483 -23.18 12.79 48.24
C ALA A 483 -22.58 11.67 47.38
N LEU A 484 -21.60 12.00 46.53
CA LEU A 484 -20.91 11.04 45.68
C LEU A 484 -20.12 9.99 46.49
N CYS A 485 -19.48 10.39 47.58
CA CYS A 485 -18.75 9.49 48.48
C CYS A 485 -19.67 8.49 49.20
N ILE A 486 -20.83 8.95 49.68
CA ILE A 486 -21.85 8.08 50.27
C ILE A 486 -22.34 7.07 49.23
N GLN A 487 -22.63 7.53 48.01
CA GLN A 487 -23.06 6.66 46.92
C GLN A 487 -21.99 5.61 46.57
N ALA A 488 -20.71 6.02 46.49
CA ALA A 488 -19.59 5.12 46.22
C ALA A 488 -19.48 4.01 47.28
N GLN A 489 -19.65 4.37 48.56
CA GLN A 489 -19.65 3.41 49.67
C GLN A 489 -20.82 2.42 49.57
N GLN A 490 -22.03 2.91 49.26
CA GLN A 490 -23.22 2.07 49.07
C GLN A 490 -23.05 1.07 47.92
N GLN A 491 -22.33 1.47 46.87
CA GLN A 491 -22.02 0.64 45.70
C GLN A 491 -20.78 -0.25 45.90
N GLY A 492 -20.16 -0.24 47.09
CA GLY A 492 -19.01 -1.10 47.41
C GLY A 492 -17.74 -0.73 46.64
N ILE A 493 -17.57 0.53 46.22
CA ILE A 493 -16.38 0.98 45.50
C ILE A 493 -15.14 0.91 46.42
N PRO A 494 -13.99 0.38 45.93
CA PRO A 494 -12.80 0.22 46.76
C PRO A 494 -12.32 1.51 47.40
N GLN A 495 -11.82 1.42 48.64
CA GLN A 495 -11.30 2.57 49.39
C GLN A 495 -10.20 3.34 48.65
N ASP A 496 -9.37 2.66 47.85
CA ASP A 496 -8.33 3.32 47.06
C ASP A 496 -8.88 4.34 46.06
N SER A 497 -10.07 4.08 45.52
CA SER A 497 -10.76 4.97 44.58
C SER A 497 -11.57 6.06 45.28
N THR A 498 -11.79 5.94 46.58
CA THR A 498 -12.50 6.92 47.41
C THR A 498 -11.59 7.60 48.44
N LYS A 499 -10.25 7.50 48.31
CA LYS A 499 -9.27 8.20 49.18
C LYS A 499 -9.49 9.70 49.27
N ALA A 500 -10.10 10.27 48.24
CA ALA A 500 -10.42 11.69 48.17
C ALA A 500 -11.70 12.06 48.96
N CYS A 501 -12.43 11.10 49.51
CA CYS A 501 -13.59 11.33 50.37
C CYS A 501 -13.20 11.85 51.77
N PRO A 502 -14.09 12.64 52.41
CA PRO A 502 -13.90 13.15 53.77
C PRO A 502 -14.08 12.08 54.86
#